data_AF-A0A2B7Z219-F1
#
_entry.id   AF-A0A2B7Z219-F1
#
_cell.length_a   1.000
_cell.length_b   1.000
_cell.length_c   1.000
_cell.angle_alpha   90.00
_cell.angle_beta   90.00
_cell.angle_gamma   90.00
#
_symmetry.space_group_name_H-M   'P 1'
#
loop_
_entity.id
_entity.type
_entity.pdbx_description
1 polymer ?
#
loop_
_entity_poly.entity_id
_entity_poly.type
_entity_poly.pdbx_seq_one_letter_code
_entity_poly.pdbx_strand_id
1 'polypeptide(L)' 'MLLVDDRTDVNFRDTNGRTPLSWAAENGDPKAVEMFLAKDDIERDIEDNDGHTPLWWAERMGYTEVVRIISGA' A
#
# COMPACT_ATOMS: atom_id res chain seq x y z
N MET A 1 -8.15 9.47 8.45
CA MET A 1 -9.47 9.56 7.79
C MET A 1 -9.25 9.28 6.32
N LEU A 2 -9.77 8.16 5.81
CA LEU A 2 -9.63 7.74 4.42
C LEU A 2 -10.83 8.29 3.63
N LEU A 3 -10.61 9.18 2.66
CA LEU A 3 -11.64 9.66 1.73
C LEU A 3 -11.45 8.92 0.40
N VAL A 4 -12.17 7.81 0.25
CA VAL A 4 -12.30 7.11 -1.04
C VAL A 4 -13.53 7.70 -1.73
N ASP A 5 -13.33 8.82 -2.43
CA ASP A 5 -14.23 9.30 -3.47
C ASP A 5 -13.64 8.81 -4.80
N ASP A 6 -14.44 8.60 -5.85
CA ASP A 6 -13.98 8.17 -7.19
C ASP A 6 -13.06 9.20 -7.88
N ARG A 7 -12.80 10.32 -7.21
CA ARG A 7 -11.89 11.39 -7.63
C ARG A 7 -10.54 11.39 -6.89
N THR A 8 -10.36 10.50 -5.91
CA THR A 8 -9.10 10.41 -5.15
C THR A 8 -8.12 9.51 -5.91
N ASP A 9 -6.98 10.07 -6.29
CA ASP A 9 -5.84 9.30 -6.82
C ASP A 9 -5.35 8.29 -5.77
N VAL A 10 -5.59 7.01 -6.03
CA VAL A 10 -5.25 5.90 -5.12
C VAL A 10 -3.75 5.67 -5.01
N ASN A 11 -2.98 6.21 -5.95
CA ASN A 11 -1.51 6.16 -6.00
C ASN A 11 -0.87 7.47 -5.53
N PHE A 12 -1.66 8.40 -4.97
CA PHE A 12 -1.15 9.67 -4.47
C PHE A 12 0.04 9.46 -3.54
N ARG A 13 1.10 10.25 -3.75
CA ARG A 13 2.33 10.22 -2.95
C ARG A 13 2.33 11.37 -1.96
N ASP A 14 2.51 11.05 -0.68
CA ASP A 14 2.75 12.07 0.34
C ASP A 14 4.17 12.69 0.21
N THR A 15 4.53 13.58 1.15
CA THR A 15 5.84 14.25 1.15
C THR A 15 7.02 13.29 1.29
N ASN A 16 6.80 12.09 1.79
CA ASN A 16 7.80 11.03 1.92
C ASN A 16 7.80 10.10 0.70
N GLY A 17 6.97 10.38 -0.31
CA GLY A 17 6.82 9.54 -1.49
C GLY A 17 5.96 8.29 -1.25
N ARG A 18 5.31 8.17 -0.09
CA ARG A 18 4.54 6.97 0.28
C ARG A 18 3.14 7.03 -0.29
N THR A 19 2.64 5.88 -0.71
CA THR A 19 1.26 5.73 -1.19
C THR A 19 0.35 5.25 -0.05
N PRO A 20 -0.98 5.35 -0.21
CA PRO A 20 -1.93 4.72 0.71
C PRO A 20 -1.67 3.22 0.89
N LEU A 21 -1.22 2.51 -0.15
CA LEU A 21 -0.84 1.10 -0.07
C LEU A 21 0.41 0.90 0.79
N SER A 22 1.43 1.76 0.69
CA SER A 22 2.61 1.71 1.59
C SER A 22 2.20 1.88 3.06
N TRP A 23 1.27 2.81 3.34
CA TRP A 23 0.75 3.02 4.68
C TRP A 23 -0.07 1.83 5.19
N ALA A 24 -0.92 1.23 4.35
CA ALA A 24 -1.69 0.04 4.72
C ALA A 24 -0.76 -1.16 5.01
N ALA A 25 0.32 -1.29 4.23
CA ALA A 25 1.31 -2.34 4.38
C ALA A 25 2.12 -2.22 5.69
N GLU A 26 2.60 -1.02 6.01
CA GLU A 26 3.32 -0.76 7.27
C GLU A 26 2.41 -0.88 8.52
N ASN A 27 1.12 -0.60 8.40
CA ASN A 27 0.18 -0.78 9.51
C ASN A 27 -0.23 -2.25 9.71
N GLY A 28 0.09 -3.13 8.75
CA GLY A 28 -0.32 -4.53 8.82
C GLY A 28 -1.83 -4.73 8.77
N ASP A 29 -2.54 -3.95 7.95
CA ASP A 29 -4.00 -4.02 7.79
C ASP A 29 -4.39 -4.73 6.48
N PRO A 30 -4.68 -6.05 6.51
CA PRO A 30 -5.06 -6.82 5.32
C PRO A 30 -6.28 -6.25 4.60
N LYS A 31 -7.26 -5.71 5.34
CA LYS A 31 -8.51 -5.22 4.75
C LYS A 31 -8.28 -3.94 3.97
N ALA A 32 -7.48 -3.03 4.52
CA ALA A 32 -7.10 -1.81 3.81
C ALA A 32 -6.29 -2.13 2.55
N VAL A 33 -5.36 -3.08 2.65
CA VAL A 33 -4.56 -3.56 1.51
C VAL A 33 -5.46 -4.14 0.42
N GLU A 34 -6.36 -5.07 0.74
CA GLU A 34 -7.33 -5.62 -0.22
C GLU A 34 -8.20 -4.54 -0.87
N MET A 35 -8.66 -3.56 -0.07
CA MET A 35 -9.48 -2.47 -0.59
C MET A 35 -8.74 -1.60 -1.61
N PHE A 36 -7.45 -1.33 -1.40
CA PHE A 36 -6.63 -0.62 -2.38
C PHE A 36 -6.30 -1.47 -3.60
N LEU A 37 -5.98 -2.76 -3.41
CA LEU A 37 -5.69 -3.69 -4.50
C LEU A 37 -6.90 -4.00 -5.40
N ALA A 38 -8.12 -3.75 -4.93
CA ALA A 38 -9.35 -3.87 -5.71
C ALA A 38 -9.58 -2.70 -6.68
N LYS A 39 -8.73 -1.68 -6.69
CA LYS A 39 -8.83 -0.53 -7.60
C LYS A 39 -8.13 -0.85 -8.92
N ASP A 40 -8.80 -0.57 -10.03
CA ASP A 40 -8.31 -0.94 -11.38
C ASP A 40 -6.99 -0.25 -11.76
N ASP A 41 -6.71 0.92 -11.19
CA ASP A 41 -5.56 1.78 -11.47
C ASP A 41 -4.45 1.69 -10.41
N ILE A 42 -4.51 0.75 -9.45
CA ILE A 42 -3.52 0.64 -8.38
C ILE A 42 -2.14 0.24 -8.88
N GLU A 43 -1.12 0.98 -8.47
CA GLU A 43 0.29 0.65 -8.67
C GLU A 43 0.87 0.05 -7.38
N ARG A 44 1.27 -1.23 -7.44
CA ARG A 44 1.62 -2.02 -6.25
C ARG A 44 3.02 -1.77 -5.71
N ASP A 45 3.93 -1.34 -6.58
CA ASP A 45 5.38 -1.32 -6.33
C ASP A 45 5.96 0.11 -6.30
N ILE A 46 5.13 1.11 -6.05
CA ILE A 46 5.60 2.49 -5.93
C ILE A 46 6.57 2.61 -4.75
N GLU A 47 7.82 2.94 -5.05
CA GLU A 47 8.85 3.22 -4.06
C GLU A 47 8.65 4.59 -3.41
N ASP A 48 8.82 4.65 -2.10
CA ASP A 48 8.93 5.93 -1.38
C ASP A 48 10.30 6.60 -1.60
N ASN A 49 10.54 7.75 -0.96
CA ASN A 49 11.77 8.51 -1.17
C ASN A 49 13.05 7.78 -0.73
N ASP A 50 12.92 6.74 0.09
CA ASP A 50 14.03 5.90 0.56
C ASP A 50 14.19 4.63 -0.29
N GLY A 51 13.38 4.47 -1.34
CA GLY A 51 13.40 3.28 -2.22
C GLY A 51 12.63 2.09 -1.65
N HIS A 52 11.72 2.30 -0.70
CA HIS A 52 10.94 1.23 -0.08
C HIS A 52 9.57 1.08 -0.71
N THR A 53 9.25 -0.13 -1.16
CA THR A 53 7.92 -0.48 -1.70
C THR A 53 6.93 -0.81 -0.58
N PRO A 54 5.61 -0.86 -0.84
CA PRO A 54 4.64 -1.38 0.11
C PRO A 54 5.00 -2.79 0.62
N LEU A 55 5.48 -3.67 -0.26
CA LEU A 55 5.92 -5.01 0.13
C LEU A 55 7.08 -4.97 1.13
N TRP A 56 8.08 -4.12 0.89
CA TRP A 56 9.22 -3.95 1.80
C TRP A 56 8.76 -3.56 3.20
N TRP A 57 7.79 -2.64 3.32
CA TRP A 57 7.23 -2.24 4.61
C TRP A 57 6.53 -3.40 5.32
N ALA A 58 5.75 -4.21 4.62
CA ALA A 58 5.08 -5.38 5.20
C ALA A 58 6.08 -6.45 5.66
N GLU A 59 7.13 -6.71 4.87
CA GLU A 59 8.19 -7.66 5.20
C GLU A 59 9.01 -7.21 6.41
N ARG A 60 9.42 -5.93 6.42
CA ARG A 60 10.17 -5.33 7.53
C ARG A 60 9.44 -5.43 8.85
N MET A 61 8.11 -5.28 8.83
CA MET A 61 7.27 -5.34 10.03
C MET A 61 6.84 -6.79 10.37
N GLY A 62 7.08 -7.75 9.49
CA GLY A 62 6.76 -9.17 9.71
C GLY A 62 5.28 -9.50 9.53
N TYR A 63 4.52 -8.72 8.77
CA TYR A 63 3.08 -8.96 8.54
C TYR A 63 2.86 -9.99 7.43
N THR A 64 3.04 -11.27 7.76
CA THR A 64 2.98 -12.39 6.81
C THR A 64 1.72 -12.40 5.94
N GLU A 65 0.55 -12.08 6.51
CA GLU A 65 -0.70 -12.06 5.74
C GLU A 65 -0.73 -10.92 4.72
N VAL A 66 -0.24 -9.73 5.09
CA VAL A 66 -0.13 -8.60 4.17
C VAL A 66 0.90 -8.87 3.09
N VAL A 67 2.05 -9.46 3.45
CA VAL A 67 3.07 -9.91 2.48
C VAL A 67 2.46 -10.86 1.46
N ARG A 68 1.65 -11.83 1.90
CA ARG A 68 0.94 -12.77 1.04
C ARG A 68 -0.01 -12.07 0.06
N ILE A 69 -0.83 -11.16 0.58
CA ILE A 69 -1.79 -10.38 -0.24
C ILE A 69 -1.06 -9.49 -1.27
N ILE A 70 -0.01 -8.78 -0.86
CA ILE A 70 0.75 -7.86 -1.73
C ILE A 70 1.61 -8.62 -2.75
N SER A 71 2.17 -9.78 -2.40
CA SER A 71 2.92 -10.62 -3.34
C SER A 71 2.02 -11.40 -4.32
N GLY A 72 0.73 -11.53 -4.03
CA GLY A 72 -0.21 -12.31 -4.85
C GLY A 72 0.02 -13.82 -4.75
N ALA A 73 0.68 -14.28 -3.68
CA ALA A 73 1.04 -15.67 -3.42
C ALA A 73 0.12 -16.37 -2.40
#